data_AF-T2IRR8-F1
#
_entry.id   AF-T2IRR8-F1
#
_cell.length_a   1.000
_cell.length_b   1.000
_cell.length_c   1.000
_cell.angle_alpha   90.00
_cell.angle_beta   90.00
_cell.angle_gamma   90.00
#
_symmetry.space_group_name_H-M   'P 1'
#
loop_
_entity.id
_entity.type
_entity.pdbx_description
1 polymer ?
#
loop_
_entity_poly.entity_id
_entity_poly.type
_entity_poly.pdbx_seq_one_letter_code
_entity_poly.pdbx_strand_id
1 'polypeptide(L)' 'MKDLIKEHGYTQKSFAIALNRAYSTVKYYIAGEKTPTATVIVDMCRLLDESPKTVLKSLGIDVTGVPDDHIDDQ' A
#
# COMPACT_ATOMS: atom_id res chain seq x y z
N MET A 1 3.48 6.28 1.12
CA MET A 1 3.04 5.18 2.00
C MET A 1 2.87 5.68 3.44
N LYS A 2 3.89 6.30 4.05
CA LYS A 2 3.77 6.83 5.43
C LYS A 2 2.58 7.77 5.63
N ASP A 3 2.36 8.69 4.70
CA ASP A 3 1.26 9.64 4.79
C ASP A 3 -0.08 8.95 4.50
N LEU A 4 -0.12 8.12 3.45
CA LEU A 4 -1.30 7.32 3.09
C LEU A 4 -1.84 6.51 4.28
N ILE A 5 -1.00 5.73 4.97
CA ILE A 5 -1.48 4.94 6.11
C ILE A 5 -1.98 5.83 7.26
N LYS A 6 -1.43 7.04 7.40
CA LYS A 6 -1.83 7.99 8.45
C LYS A 6 -3.17 8.64 8.14
N GLU A 7 -3.44 8.97 6.87
CA GLU A 7 -4.73 9.46 6.39
C GLU A 7 -5.84 8.43 6.68
N HIS A 8 -5.50 7.15 6.58
CA HIS A 8 -6.38 6.02 6.92
C HIS A 8 -6.36 5.63 8.42
N GLY A 9 -5.85 6.50 9.30
CA GLY A 9 -5.92 6.32 10.75
C GLY A 9 -4.91 5.31 11.32
N TYR A 10 -3.96 4.82 10.53
CA TYR A 10 -2.92 3.91 11.00
C TYR A 10 -1.62 4.63 11.38
N THR A 11 -1.00 4.13 12.45
CA THR A 11 0.43 4.28 12.68
C THR A 11 1.18 3.19 11.91
N GLN A 12 2.49 3.33 11.70
CA GLN A 12 3.29 2.25 11.11
C GLN A 12 3.18 0.93 11.89
N LYS A 13 3.08 1.01 13.23
CA LYS A 13 2.95 -0.15 14.11
C LYS A 13 1.58 -0.81 13.98
N SER A 14 0.50 -0.04 14.03
CA SER A 14 -0.85 -0.58 13.90
C SER A 14 -1.11 -1.11 12.48
N PHE A 15 -0.54 -0.48 11.45
CA PHE A 15 -0.60 -0.98 10.08
C PHE A 15 0.12 -2.33 9.92
N ALA A 16 1.30 -2.48 10.54
CA ALA A 16 2.01 -3.76 10.54
C ALA A 16 1.23 -4.88 11.22
N ILE A 17 0.55 -4.57 12.33
CA ILE A 17 -0.35 -5.50 13.02
C ILE A 17 -1.52 -5.87 12.10
N ALA A 18 -2.17 -4.89 11.47
CA ALA A 18 -3.30 -5.12 10.57
C ALA A 18 -2.91 -5.98 9.35
N LEU A 19 -1.70 -5.78 8.80
CA LEU A 19 -1.13 -6.60 7.74
C LEU A 19 -0.65 -7.98 8.19
N ASN A 20 -0.68 -8.27 9.49
CA ASN A 20 -0.08 -9.46 10.08
C ASN A 20 1.39 -9.63 9.64
N ARG A 21 2.18 -8.56 9.82
CA ARG A 21 3.62 -8.51 9.49
C ARG A 21 4.43 -7.92 10.63
N ALA A 22 5.70 -8.29 10.67
CA ALA A 22 6.64 -7.67 11.60
C ALA A 22 6.78 -6.16 11.32
N TYR A 23 6.86 -5.35 12.37
CA TYR A 23 7.03 -3.90 12.27
C TYR A 23 8.24 -3.51 11.39
N SER A 24 9.37 -4.22 11.53
CA SER A 24 10.56 -4.01 10.71
C SER A 24 10.28 -4.19 9.22
N THR A 25 9.45 -5.19 8.85
CA THR A 25 9.11 -5.46 7.46
C THR A 25 8.33 -4.29 6.84
N VAL A 26 7.35 -3.75 7.56
CA VAL A 26 6.59 -2.58 7.11
C VAL A 26 7.47 -1.33 7.05
N LYS A 27 8.41 -1.17 7.99
CA LYS A 27 9.39 -0.08 7.94
C LYS A 27 10.21 -0.12 6.64
N TYR A 28 10.65 -1.30 6.21
CA TYR A 28 11.36 -1.47 4.94
C TYR A 28 10.50 -1.17 3.72
N TYR A 29 9.21 -1.52 3.74
CA TYR A 29 8.26 -1.14 2.68
C TYR A 29 8.11 0.38 2.57
N ILE A 30 7.96 1.06 3.71
CA ILE A 30 7.80 2.52 3.75
C ILE A 30 9.08 3.23 3.31
N ALA A 31 10.25 2.67 3.62
CA ALA A 31 11.54 3.21 3.19
C ALA A 31 11.87 2.91 1.73
N GLY A 32 11.09 2.07 1.04
CA GLY A 32 11.39 1.63 -0.34
C GLY A 32 12.55 0.62 -0.42
N GLU A 33 13.06 0.14 0.70
CA GLU A 33 14.18 -0.82 0.76
C GLU A 33 13.74 -2.25 0.41
N LYS A 34 12.44 -2.52 0.49
CA LYS A 34 11.87 -3.82 0.13
C LYS A 34 10.54 -3.65 -0.58
N THR A 35 10.33 -4.43 -1.63
CA THR A 35 9.05 -4.52 -2.32
C THR A 35 8.15 -5.56 -1.64
N PRO A 36 6.89 -5.22 -1.30
CA PRO A 36 5.93 -6.21 -0.82
C PRO A 36 5.55 -7.20 -1.95
N THR A 37 5.13 -8.41 -1.59
CA THR A 37 4.61 -9.36 -2.58
C THR A 37 3.23 -8.90 -3.08
N ALA A 38 2.78 -9.41 -4.23
CA ALA A 38 1.47 -9.10 -4.79
C ALA A 38 0.33 -9.31 -3.78
N THR A 39 0.36 -10.43 -3.02
CA THR A 39 -0.63 -10.69 -1.96
C THR A 39 -0.63 -9.60 -0.88
N VAL A 40 0.55 -9.15 -0.45
CA VAL A 40 0.66 -8.08 0.54
C VAL A 40 0.15 -6.75 -0.01
N ILE A 41 0.39 -6.46 -1.30
CA ILE A 41 -0.15 -5.27 -1.96
C ILE A 41 -1.69 -5.32 -1.97
N VAL A 42 -2.29 -6.46 -2.30
CA VAL A 42 -3.74 -6.64 -2.23
C VAL A 42 -4.28 -6.43 -0.81
N ASP A 43 -3.59 -6.96 0.20
CA ASP A 43 -3.98 -6.75 1.61
C ASP A 43 -3.86 -5.27 2.02
N MET A 44 -2.83 -4.56 1.54
CA MET A 44 -2.70 -3.11 1.73
C MET A 44 -3.86 -2.35 1.07
N CYS A 45 -4.25 -2.72 -0.15
CA CYS A 45 -5.37 -2.10 -0.86
C CYS A 45 -6.66 -2.23 -0.05
N ARG A 46 -6.95 -3.43 0.47
CA ARG A 46 -8.14 -3.69 1.29
C ARG A 46 -8.16 -2.93 2.60
N LEU A 47 -7.02 -2.82 3.29
CA LEU A 47 -6.93 -2.13 4.57
C LEU A 47 -7.03 -0.61 4.43
N LEU A 48 -6.55 -0.08 3.32
CA LEU A 48 -6.54 1.34 3.05
C LEU A 48 -7.75 1.77 2.21
N ASP A 49 -8.58 0.84 1.73
CA ASP A 49 -9.65 1.15 0.78
C ASP A 49 -9.15 1.95 -0.43
N GLU A 50 -7.97 1.55 -0.95
CA GLU A 50 -7.26 2.24 -2.02
C GLU A 50 -7.03 1.33 -3.22
N SER A 51 -6.93 1.94 -4.40
CA SER A 51 -6.59 1.21 -5.61
C SER A 51 -5.14 0.68 -5.56
N PRO A 52 -4.83 -0.41 -6.27
CA PRO A 52 -3.46 -0.89 -6.43
C PRO A 52 -2.51 0.20 -6.91
N LYS A 53 -2.97 1.08 -7.81
CA LYS A 53 -2.17 2.19 -8.33
C LYS A 53 -1.80 3.19 -7.24
N THR A 54 -2.75 3.58 -6.38
CA THR A 54 -2.48 4.47 -5.25
C THR A 54 -1.47 3.84 -4.29
N VAL A 55 -1.67 2.57 -3.92
CA VAL A 55 -0.76 1.84 -3.03
C VAL A 55 0.65 1.76 -3.61
N LEU A 56 0.80 1.35 -4.87
CA LEU A 56 2.07 1.23 -5.59
C LEU A 56 2.80 2.58 -5.70
N LYS A 57 2.09 3.63 -6.12
CA LYS A 57 2.64 4.99 -6.18
C LYS A 57 3.12 5.45 -4.81
N SER A 58 2.38 5.13 -3.76
CA SER A 58 2.76 5.47 -2.40
C SER A 58 4.00 4.70 -1.91
N LEU A 59 4.30 3.53 -2.48
CA LEU A 59 5.53 2.76 -2.25
C LEU A 59 6.72 3.29 -3.07
N GLY A 60 6.53 4.34 -3.88
CA GLY A 60 7.56 4.89 -4.76
C GLY A 60 7.79 4.05 -6.02
N ILE A 61 6.87 3.14 -6.35
CA ILE A 61 6.92 2.35 -7.57
C ILE A 61 6.36 3.21 -8.72
N ASP A 62 7.06 3.24 -9.85
CA ASP A 62 6.55 3.87 -11.05
C ASP A 62 5.33 3.11 -11.57
N VAL A 63 4.22 3.83 -11.70
CA VAL A 63 2.93 3.31 -12.15
C VAL A 63 2.55 3.81 -13.55
N THR A 64 3.51 4.38 -14.27
CA THR A 64 3.31 4.78 -15.67
C THR A 64 2.87 3.58 -16.50
N GLY A 65 1.70 3.68 -17.14
CA GLY A 65 1.12 2.60 -17.94
C GLY A 65 0.27 1.57 -17.16
N VAL A 66 0.11 1.72 -15.85
CA VAL A 66 -0.86 0.92 -15.08
C VAL A 66 -2.26 1.53 -15.26
N PRO A 67 -3.22 0.82 -15.87
CA PRO A 67 -4.60 1.29 -16.00
C PRO A 67 -5.22 1.43 -14.62
N ASP A 68 -6.01 2.49 -14.42
CA ASP A 68 -6.91 2.56 -13.27
C ASP A 68 -8.12 1.68 -13.58
N ASP A 69 -8.56 0.87 -12.61
CA ASP A 69 -9.87 0.20 -12.66
C ASP A 69 -10.96 1.26 -12.43
N HIS A 70 -11.16 2.11 -13.44
CA HIS A 70 -12.44 2.76 -13.65
C HIS A 70 -13.22 1.84 -14.57
N ILE A 71 -14.27 1.21 -14.03
CA ILE A 71 -15.34 0.74 -14.90
C ILE A 71 -15.92 2.01 -15.48
N ASP A 72 -15.62 2.29 -16.75
CA ASP A 72 -16.42 3.24 -17.52
C ASP A 72 -17.83 2.66 -17.54
N ASP A 73 -18.70 3.12 -16.64
CA ASP A 73 -20.14 2.94 -16.76
C ASP A 73 -20.56 3.68 -18.05
N GLN A 74 -20.49 2.98 -19.19
CA GLN A 74 -21.16 3.35 -20.44
C GLN A 74 -22.51 2.64 -20.55
#